data_AF-A0A7K5X2U4-F1
#
_entry.id   AF-A0A7K5X2U4-F1
#
_cell.length_a   1.000
_cell.length_b   1.000
_cell.length_c   1.000
_cell.angle_alpha   90.00
_cell.angle_beta   90.00
_cell.angle_gamma   90.00
#
_symmetry.space_group_name_H-M   'P 1'
#
loop_
_entity.id
_entity.type
_entity.pdbx_description
1 polymer ?
#
loop_
_entity_poly.entity_id
_entity_poly.type
_entity_poly.pdbx_seq_one_letter_code
_entity_poly.pdbx_strand_id
1 'polypeptide(L)'
;ENCFVPISEIIAVEETELNKKQRNTGKWQKMAKPHAFTVYYVKKARNHRWRCSDVTFWCVDEHLCNQWIQALKELLEMQKSRPKHLLVYINPYGGKRQGKRIYEQKVAPLFSLASISTDVVVTEHANHAKDNLFEVNINKYDGVVCVGGDGMFSEVMHGLIGRMQKDSGIDQNNPKAPLVQCNIRIGIIPAGSTDCICYSTVGISDPVTSALHIIVGDCQPLDVSSVHHNNTFLKYYVSLLGYGFYGDILKDSEKKRWMGPMRYDYSGFKTFLSHHYYEGTISFQPAKHALGSPRDKDRCRTG
;
A
#
# COMPACT_ATOMS: atom_id res chain seq x y z
N GLU A 1 34.00 5.39 5.00
CA GLU A 1 32.79 5.00 5.75
C GLU A 1 32.48 3.55 5.41
N ASN A 2 32.30 2.69 6.41
CA ASN A 2 31.90 1.30 6.16
C ASN A 2 30.40 1.31 5.82
N CYS A 3 30.06 0.90 4.59
CA CYS A 3 28.68 0.76 4.17
C CYS A 3 28.14 -0.59 4.66
N PHE A 4 27.05 -0.58 5.42
CA PHE A 4 26.33 -1.76 5.88
C PHE A 4 24.91 -1.73 5.34
N VAL A 5 24.49 -2.81 4.68
CA VAL A 5 23.14 -2.96 4.13
C VAL A 5 22.52 -4.22 4.75
N PRO A 6 21.48 -4.10 5.59
CA PRO A 6 20.76 -5.25 6.10
C PRO A 6 20.14 -6.05 4.96
N ILE A 7 20.21 -7.38 5.03
CA ILE A 7 19.63 -8.27 4.00
C ILE A 7 18.11 -8.03 3.86
N SER A 8 17.42 -7.68 4.95
CA SER A 8 15.99 -7.32 4.96
C SER A 8 15.66 -6.01 4.21
N GLU A 9 16.67 -5.18 3.93
CA GLU A 9 16.51 -3.92 3.20
C GLU A 9 16.96 -4.06 1.73
N ILE A 10 17.48 -5.21 1.30
CA ILE A 10 17.89 -5.45 -0.08
C ILE A 10 16.66 -5.61 -0.97
N ILE A 11 16.62 -4.80 -2.04
CA ILE A 11 15.61 -4.83 -3.08
C ILE A 11 16.03 -5.82 -4.16
N ALA A 12 17.24 -5.71 -4.70
CA ALA A 12 17.65 -6.53 -5.82
C ALA A 12 19.17 -6.63 -5.91
N VAL A 13 19.64 -7.65 -6.62
CA VAL A 13 21.05 -7.82 -6.96
C VAL A 13 21.17 -8.13 -8.44
N GLU A 14 21.89 -7.29 -9.15
CA GLU A 14 22.09 -7.38 -10.60
C GLU A 14 23.57 -7.36 -10.93
N GLU A 15 23.96 -8.05 -12.00
CA GLU A 15 25.29 -7.90 -12.58
C GLU A 15 25.41 -6.50 -13.20
N THR A 16 26.52 -5.81 -12.95
CA THR A 16 26.72 -4.46 -13.47
C THR A 16 27.20 -4.52 -14.91
N GLU A 17 26.31 -4.28 -15.87
CA GLU A 17 26.65 -4.08 -17.28
C GLU A 17 27.52 -2.80 -17.44
N LEU A 18 28.84 -2.97 -17.53
CA LEU A 18 29.76 -1.89 -17.90
C LEU A 18 29.53 -1.51 -19.36
N ASN A 19 28.68 -0.51 -19.59
CA ASN A 19 28.43 0.07 -20.91
C ASN A 19 29.75 0.31 -21.68
N LYS A 20 29.98 -0.47 -22.75
CA LYS A 20 31.11 -0.32 -23.69
C LYS A 20 31.16 1.04 -24.42
N LYS A 21 30.24 1.97 -24.15
CA LYS A 21 30.09 3.26 -24.84
C LYS A 21 31.05 4.39 -24.40
N GLN A 22 31.94 4.15 -23.43
CA GLN A 22 32.93 5.14 -22.98
C GLN A 22 34.40 4.76 -23.26
N ARG A 23 34.66 3.87 -24.22
CA ARG A 23 36.00 3.64 -24.76
C ARG A 23 36.28 4.59 -25.92
N ASN A 24 36.39 5.90 -25.65
CA ASN A 24 37.06 6.84 -26.58
C ASN A 24 37.32 8.22 -25.95
N THR A 25 38.02 8.26 -24.81
CA THR A 25 38.79 9.45 -24.44
C THR A 25 40.07 8.99 -23.76
N GLY A 26 41.19 9.14 -24.46
CA GLY A 26 42.51 8.78 -23.94
C GLY A 26 42.86 9.65 -22.74
N LYS A 27 42.99 9.02 -21.57
CA LYS A 27 43.85 9.41 -20.44
C LYS A 27 43.77 8.34 -19.35
N TRP A 28 44.94 7.74 -19.04
CA TRP A 28 45.26 6.90 -17.87
C TRP A 28 44.17 5.91 -17.41
N GLN A 29 44.19 4.71 -17.98
CA GLN A 29 43.39 3.57 -17.51
C GLN A 29 43.86 3.13 -16.11
N LYS A 30 43.21 3.65 -15.06
CA LYS A 30 43.10 2.94 -13.78
C LYS A 30 42.50 1.56 -14.09
N MET A 31 43.14 0.50 -13.61
CA MET A 31 42.75 -0.90 -13.80
C MET A 31 41.23 -1.05 -13.84
N ALA A 32 40.69 -1.38 -15.02
CA ALA A 32 39.28 -1.68 -15.17
C ALA A 32 39.02 -2.97 -14.41
N LYS A 33 38.40 -2.88 -13.22
CA LYS A 33 37.89 -4.06 -12.52
C LYS A 33 36.76 -4.61 -13.41
N PRO A 34 36.94 -5.78 -14.05
CA PRO A 34 36.08 -6.17 -15.17
C PRO A 34 34.72 -6.71 -14.72
N HIS A 35 34.62 -7.15 -13.46
CA HIS A 35 33.42 -7.77 -12.92
C HIS A 35 32.90 -6.98 -11.72
N ALA A 36 31.62 -6.64 -11.77
CA ALA A 36 30.94 -5.91 -10.72
C ALA A 36 29.49 -6.34 -10.64
N PHE A 37 28.94 -6.22 -9.44
CA PHE A 37 27.52 -6.41 -9.19
C PHE A 37 26.98 -5.24 -8.38
N THR A 38 25.74 -4.88 -8.64
CA THR A 38 25.03 -3.80 -7.96
C THR A 38 24.01 -4.39 -7.01
N VAL A 39 24.07 -3.98 -5.75
CA VAL A 39 23.04 -4.27 -4.75
C VAL A 39 22.17 -3.04 -4.59
N TYR A 40 20.88 -3.18 -4.92
CA TYR A 40 19.87 -2.16 -4.68
C TYR A 40 19.23 -2.42 -3.32
N TYR A 41 19.05 -1.36 -2.53
CA TYR A 41 18.53 -1.44 -1.18
C TYR A 41 17.68 -0.23 -0.82
N VAL A 42 16.88 -0.40 0.22
CA VAL A 42 16.07 0.66 0.81
C VAL A 42 16.97 1.57 1.64
N LYS A 43 16.96 2.87 1.32
CA LYS A 43 17.60 3.91 2.12
C LYS A 43 16.54 4.83 2.72
N LYS A 44 16.56 4.96 4.05
CA LYS A 44 15.74 5.93 4.77
C LYS A 44 16.30 7.33 4.53
N ALA A 45 15.48 8.19 3.94
CA ALA A 45 15.78 9.58 3.63
C ALA A 45 15.09 10.54 4.63
N ARG A 46 15.36 11.83 4.49
CA ARG A 46 14.71 12.88 5.29
C ARG A 46 13.18 12.84 5.14
N ASN A 47 12.48 13.36 6.15
CA ASN A 47 11.02 13.47 6.20
C ASN A 47 10.30 12.12 6.08
N HIS A 48 10.83 11.08 6.73
CA HIS A 48 10.23 9.73 6.79
C HIS A 48 10.04 9.06 5.41
N ARG A 49 10.82 9.47 4.40
CA ARG A 49 10.75 8.92 3.04
C ARG A 49 11.70 7.74 2.87
N TRP A 50 11.29 6.75 2.11
CA TRP A 50 12.17 5.65 1.69
C TRP A 50 12.54 5.83 0.23
N ARG A 51 13.78 5.54 -0.12
CA ARG A 51 14.28 5.64 -1.51
C ARG A 51 15.05 4.38 -1.87
N CYS A 52 14.98 4.00 -3.14
CA CYS A 52 15.89 3.02 -3.70
C CYS A 52 17.26 3.68 -3.84
N SER A 53 18.28 3.05 -3.25
CA SER A 53 19.69 3.41 -3.40
C SER A 53 20.44 2.17 -3.86
N ASP A 54 21.62 2.37 -4.41
CA ASP A 54 22.45 1.27 -4.87
C ASP A 54 23.87 1.38 -4.32
N VAL A 55 24.57 0.24 -4.33
CA VAL A 55 26.01 0.16 -4.09
C VAL A 55 26.59 -0.90 -5.03
N THR A 56 27.65 -0.53 -5.74
CA THR A 56 28.35 -1.44 -6.66
C THR A 56 29.59 -2.03 -6.00
N PHE A 57 29.64 -3.35 -5.96
CA PHE A 57 30.78 -4.11 -5.50
C PHE A 57 31.61 -4.57 -6.69
N TRP A 58 32.92 -4.57 -6.52
CA TRP A 58 33.85 -4.93 -7.58
C TRP A 58 34.63 -6.17 -7.18
N CYS A 59 34.65 -7.15 -8.06
CA CYS A 59 35.26 -8.45 -7.84
C CYS A 59 36.60 -8.56 -8.60
N VAL A 60 37.45 -9.47 -8.11
CA VAL A 60 38.74 -9.78 -8.75
C VAL A 60 38.52 -10.59 -10.03
N ASP A 61 37.55 -11.48 -10.01
CA ASP A 61 37.20 -12.38 -11.12
C ASP A 61 35.67 -12.58 -11.23
N GLU A 62 35.26 -13.13 -12.37
CA GLU A 62 33.85 -13.39 -12.71
C GLU A 62 33.21 -14.43 -11.78
N HIS A 63 33.97 -15.45 -11.40
CA HIS A 63 33.46 -16.56 -10.60
C HIS A 63 33.04 -16.07 -9.21
N LEU A 64 33.88 -15.28 -8.55
CA LEU A 64 33.56 -14.65 -7.27
C LEU A 64 32.36 -13.71 -7.38
N CYS A 65 32.26 -12.96 -8.49
CA CYS A 65 31.11 -12.08 -8.75
C CYS A 65 29.80 -12.88 -8.82
N ASN A 66 29.79 -13.96 -9.59
CA ASN A 66 28.64 -14.84 -9.73
C ASN A 66 28.29 -15.56 -8.42
N GLN A 67 29.28 -15.98 -7.63
CA GLN A 67 29.06 -16.54 -6.29
C GLN A 67 28.32 -15.56 -5.37
N TRP A 68 28.74 -14.29 -5.33
CA TRP A 68 28.06 -13.27 -4.52
C TRP A 68 26.64 -12.98 -4.99
N ILE A 69 26.45 -12.82 -6.30
CA ILE A 69 25.12 -12.61 -6.89
C ILE A 69 24.20 -13.78 -6.50
N GLN A 70 24.66 -15.01 -6.67
CA GLN A 70 23.88 -16.21 -6.37
C GLN A 70 23.55 -16.30 -4.88
N ALA A 71 24.53 -16.12 -4.00
CA ALA A 71 24.33 -16.17 -2.55
C ALA A 71 23.32 -15.09 -2.09
N LEU A 72 23.40 -13.88 -2.62
CA LEU A 72 22.45 -12.82 -2.27
C LEU A 72 21.05 -13.08 -2.83
N LYS A 73 20.94 -13.63 -4.05
CA LYS A 73 19.65 -14.03 -4.62
C LYS A 73 19.00 -15.15 -3.82
N GLU A 74 19.77 -16.14 -3.37
CA GLU A 74 19.29 -17.20 -2.47
C GLU A 74 18.80 -16.64 -1.14
N LEU A 75 19.55 -15.70 -0.54
CA LEU A 75 19.13 -15.00 0.67
C LEU A 75 17.82 -14.23 0.50
N LEU A 76 17.63 -13.56 -0.64
CA LEU A 76 16.39 -12.87 -0.97
C LEU A 76 15.22 -13.84 -1.16
N GLU A 77 15.45 -14.98 -1.83
CA GLU A 77 14.44 -15.99 -2.10
C GLU A 77 13.93 -16.67 -0.82
N MET A 78 14.77 -16.76 0.22
CA MET A 78 14.39 -17.25 1.54
C MET A 78 13.49 -16.29 2.33
N GLN A 79 13.35 -15.03 1.91
CA GLN A 79 12.50 -14.05 2.60
C GLN A 79 11.02 -14.26 2.28
N LYS A 80 10.36 -15.10 3.07
CA LYS A 80 8.91 -15.41 2.93
C LYS A 80 7.97 -14.20 3.09
N SER A 81 8.43 -13.12 3.72
CA SER A 81 7.63 -11.90 3.86
C SER A 81 7.46 -11.16 2.54
N ARG A 82 8.43 -11.30 1.62
CA ARG A 82 8.48 -10.57 0.36
C ARG A 82 7.54 -11.19 -0.68
N PRO A 83 6.63 -10.39 -1.26
CA PRO A 83 5.72 -10.89 -2.29
C PRO A 83 6.46 -11.15 -3.60
N LYS A 84 5.96 -12.12 -4.38
CA LYS A 84 6.45 -12.47 -5.72
C LYS A 84 5.41 -12.21 -6.80
N HIS A 85 4.12 -12.41 -6.48
CA HIS A 85 3.01 -12.21 -7.41
C HIS A 85 1.94 -11.32 -6.78
N LEU A 86 1.68 -10.16 -7.39
CA LEU A 86 0.72 -9.18 -6.90
C LEU A 86 -0.38 -8.90 -7.93
N LEU A 87 -1.62 -8.80 -7.46
CA LEU A 87 -2.74 -8.28 -8.24
C LEU A 87 -2.88 -6.78 -7.99
N VAL A 88 -2.81 -5.96 -9.03
CA VAL A 88 -2.80 -4.49 -8.90
C VAL A 88 -4.09 -3.92 -9.49
N TYR A 89 -4.89 -3.25 -8.67
CA TYR A 89 -6.02 -2.45 -9.13
C TYR A 89 -5.67 -0.98 -9.20
N ILE A 90 -5.91 -0.35 -10.35
CA ILE A 90 -5.63 1.07 -10.57
C ILE A 90 -6.93 1.81 -10.84
N ASN A 91 -7.21 2.84 -10.02
CA ASN A 91 -8.27 3.80 -10.32
C ASN A 91 -7.72 4.95 -11.20
N PRO A 92 -8.07 5.01 -12.50
CA PRO A 92 -7.56 6.05 -13.40
C PRO A 92 -8.20 7.43 -13.13
N TYR A 93 -9.37 7.45 -12.49
CA TYR A 93 -10.16 8.66 -12.26
C TYR A 93 -10.04 9.21 -10.82
N GLY A 94 -9.33 8.50 -9.94
CA GLY A 94 -9.16 8.89 -8.53
C GLY A 94 -8.39 10.20 -8.37
N GLY A 95 -8.87 11.06 -7.48
CA GLY A 95 -8.19 12.30 -7.06
C GLY A 95 -7.68 13.15 -8.23
N LYS A 96 -6.36 13.26 -8.35
CA LYS A 96 -5.66 14.04 -9.39
C LYS A 96 -5.58 13.37 -10.75
N ARG A 97 -6.20 12.19 -10.94
CA ARG A 97 -6.15 11.36 -12.16
C ARG A 97 -4.72 10.95 -12.54
N GLN A 98 -3.90 10.68 -11.53
CA GLN A 98 -2.49 10.33 -11.70
C GLN A 98 -2.20 8.85 -11.44
N GLY A 99 -3.20 8.04 -11.03
CA GLY A 99 -3.00 6.65 -10.60
C GLY A 99 -2.19 5.81 -11.59
N LYS A 100 -2.62 5.79 -12.86
CA LYS A 100 -1.91 5.06 -13.93
C LYS A 100 -0.47 5.55 -14.11
N ARG A 101 -0.27 6.87 -14.22
CA ARG A 101 1.07 7.47 -14.39
C ARG A 101 1.97 7.20 -13.19
N ILE A 102 1.46 7.31 -11.97
CA ILE A 102 2.21 7.03 -10.74
C ILE A 102 2.66 5.57 -10.73
N TYR A 103 1.76 4.65 -11.06
CA TYR A 103 2.10 3.23 -11.13
C TYR A 103 3.19 2.98 -12.17
N GLU A 104 2.96 3.37 -13.42
CA GLU A 104 3.87 3.09 -14.54
C GLU A 104 5.25 3.74 -14.36
N GLN A 105 5.31 4.98 -13.86
CA GLN A 105 6.57 5.74 -13.80
C GLN A 105 7.35 5.53 -12.49
N LYS A 106 6.68 5.11 -11.41
CA LYS A 106 7.31 5.06 -10.08
C LYS A 106 7.24 3.71 -9.39
N VAL A 107 6.16 2.95 -9.58
CA VAL A 107 5.91 1.71 -8.83
C VAL A 107 6.32 0.48 -9.64
N ALA A 108 5.82 0.35 -10.86
CA ALA A 108 6.11 -0.79 -11.74
C ALA A 108 7.63 -1.01 -11.95
N PRO A 109 8.48 0.03 -12.13
CA PRO A 109 9.92 -0.16 -12.24
C PRO A 109 10.55 -0.72 -10.95
N LEU A 110 10.04 -0.34 -9.77
CA LEU A 110 10.54 -0.86 -8.50
C LEU A 110 10.11 -2.31 -8.27
N PHE A 111 8.86 -2.66 -8.62
CA PHE A 111 8.40 -4.04 -8.58
C PHE A 111 9.17 -4.92 -9.56
N SER A 112 9.42 -4.45 -10.78
CA SER A 112 10.26 -5.15 -11.76
C SER A 112 11.69 -5.35 -11.26
N LEU A 113 12.32 -4.30 -10.69
CA LEU A 113 13.64 -4.38 -10.08
C LEU A 113 13.66 -5.45 -8.97
N ALA A 114 12.61 -5.48 -8.14
CA ALA A 114 12.41 -6.45 -7.10
C ALA A 114 11.99 -7.85 -7.61
N SER A 115 11.98 -8.12 -8.92
CA SER A 115 11.51 -9.40 -9.50
C SER A 115 10.09 -9.79 -9.05
N ILE A 116 9.24 -8.81 -8.79
CA ILE A 116 7.83 -9.00 -8.43
C ILE A 116 7.00 -8.92 -9.71
N SER A 117 6.29 -10.01 -10.01
CA SER A 117 5.35 -10.07 -11.12
C SER A 117 4.02 -9.44 -10.73
N THR A 118 3.43 -8.66 -11.64
CA THR A 118 2.16 -7.98 -11.38
C THR A 118 1.13 -8.22 -12.47
N ASP A 119 -0.08 -8.63 -12.07
CA ASP A 119 -1.25 -8.61 -12.94
C ASP A 119 -2.00 -7.29 -12.69
N VAL A 120 -2.12 -6.44 -13.72
CA VAL A 120 -2.65 -5.09 -13.57
C VAL A 120 -4.05 -5.00 -14.15
N VAL A 121 -5.00 -4.55 -13.33
CA VAL A 121 -6.40 -4.27 -13.71
C VAL A 121 -6.66 -2.78 -13.52
N VAL A 122 -6.96 -2.09 -14.62
CA VAL A 122 -7.42 -0.70 -14.57
C VAL A 122 -8.93 -0.71 -14.38
N THR A 123 -9.43 -0.11 -13.31
CA THR A 123 -10.87 -0.12 -13.01
C THR A 123 -11.63 0.84 -13.94
N GLU A 124 -12.82 0.43 -14.39
CA GLU A 124 -13.60 1.17 -15.39
C GLU A 124 -14.80 1.89 -14.77
N HIS A 125 -15.36 1.32 -13.70
CA HIS A 125 -16.48 1.87 -12.96
C HIS A 125 -16.32 1.63 -11.45
N ALA A 126 -17.19 2.28 -10.66
CA ALA A 126 -17.24 2.06 -9.22
C ALA A 126 -17.57 0.59 -8.90
N ASN A 127 -16.91 0.04 -7.89
CA ASN A 127 -16.97 -1.36 -7.47
C ASN A 127 -16.36 -2.39 -8.44
N HIS A 128 -15.76 -1.99 -9.56
CA HIS A 128 -15.17 -2.96 -10.51
C HIS A 128 -14.13 -3.86 -9.83
N ALA A 129 -13.26 -3.31 -8.97
CA ALA A 129 -12.28 -4.13 -8.27
C ALA A 129 -12.91 -5.08 -7.25
N LYS A 130 -13.96 -4.63 -6.55
CA LYS A 130 -14.72 -5.47 -5.63
C LYS A 130 -15.29 -6.67 -6.39
N ASP A 131 -15.97 -6.43 -7.51
CA ASP A 131 -16.66 -7.45 -8.29
C ASP A 131 -15.65 -8.44 -8.89
N ASN A 132 -14.56 -7.93 -9.47
CA ASN A 132 -13.48 -8.77 -10.00
C ASN A 132 -12.82 -9.65 -8.93
N LEU A 133 -12.70 -9.18 -7.69
CA LEU A 133 -12.16 -9.96 -6.57
C LEU A 133 -13.04 -11.15 -6.18
N PHE A 134 -14.33 -11.16 -6.52
CA PHE A 134 -15.19 -12.34 -6.34
C PHE A 134 -14.95 -13.42 -7.40
N GLU A 135 -14.40 -13.06 -8.56
CA GLU A 135 -14.25 -13.97 -9.70
C GLU A 135 -12.82 -14.49 -9.85
N VAL A 136 -11.82 -13.66 -9.54
CA VAL A 136 -10.41 -13.99 -9.75
C VAL A 136 -9.98 -15.17 -8.87
N ASN A 137 -9.07 -16.03 -9.33
CA ASN A 137 -8.43 -16.99 -8.43
C ASN A 137 -7.41 -16.25 -7.55
N ILE A 138 -7.82 -15.82 -6.36
CA ILE A 138 -7.00 -15.00 -5.48
C ILE A 138 -5.79 -15.75 -4.88
N ASN A 139 -5.87 -17.09 -4.82
CA ASN A 139 -4.83 -17.94 -4.25
C ASN A 139 -3.52 -17.96 -5.05
N LYS A 140 -3.50 -17.40 -6.27
CA LYS A 140 -2.28 -17.26 -7.08
C LYS A 140 -1.43 -16.03 -6.71
N TYR A 141 -1.93 -15.17 -5.83
CA TYR A 141 -1.26 -13.92 -5.46
C TYR A 141 -0.88 -13.92 -3.98
N ASP A 142 0.27 -13.32 -3.68
CA ASP A 142 0.75 -13.09 -2.32
C ASP A 142 0.08 -11.88 -1.66
N GLY A 143 -0.55 -11.02 -2.48
CA GLY A 143 -1.27 -9.84 -2.02
C GLY A 143 -1.95 -9.07 -3.16
N VAL A 144 -2.76 -8.10 -2.76
CA VAL A 144 -3.46 -7.18 -3.68
C VAL A 144 -2.97 -5.77 -3.42
N VAL A 145 -2.67 -5.02 -4.49
CA VAL A 145 -2.24 -3.63 -4.40
C VAL A 145 -3.33 -2.72 -4.97
N CYS A 146 -3.74 -1.72 -4.21
CA CYS A 146 -4.62 -0.66 -4.69
C CYS A 146 -3.81 0.60 -5.00
N VAL A 147 -3.95 1.12 -6.22
CA VAL A 147 -3.40 2.40 -6.66
C VAL A 147 -4.53 3.42 -6.79
N GLY A 148 -4.62 4.33 -5.82
CA GLY A 148 -5.75 5.25 -5.71
C GLY A 148 -5.79 5.96 -4.36
N GLY A 149 -6.96 6.49 -4.02
CA GLY A 149 -7.24 7.01 -2.67
C GLY A 149 -8.03 6.03 -1.82
N ASP A 150 -8.57 6.53 -0.71
CA ASP A 150 -9.32 5.73 0.28
C ASP A 150 -10.50 4.95 -0.33
N GLY A 151 -11.14 5.47 -1.37
CA GLY A 151 -12.21 4.76 -2.09
C GLY A 151 -11.75 3.50 -2.82
N MET A 152 -10.56 3.54 -3.45
CA MET A 152 -9.99 2.37 -4.14
C MET A 152 -9.59 1.28 -3.13
N PHE A 153 -8.97 1.69 -2.02
CA PHE A 153 -8.72 0.79 -0.90
C PHE A 153 -10.02 0.17 -0.37
N SER A 154 -11.07 0.99 -0.19
CA SER A 154 -12.36 0.52 0.30
C SER A 154 -12.97 -0.54 -0.62
N GLU A 155 -12.93 -0.35 -1.94
CA GLU A 155 -13.42 -1.35 -2.89
C GLU A 155 -12.67 -2.69 -2.78
N VAL A 156 -11.33 -2.65 -2.73
CA VAL A 156 -10.50 -3.85 -2.57
C VAL A 156 -10.78 -4.56 -1.26
N MET A 157 -10.86 -3.81 -0.15
CA MET A 157 -11.15 -4.35 1.18
C MET A 157 -12.53 -5.01 1.24
N HIS A 158 -13.55 -4.40 0.64
CA HIS A 158 -14.88 -5.01 0.54
C HIS A 158 -14.89 -6.28 -0.33
N GLY A 159 -14.12 -6.30 -1.42
CA GLY A 159 -13.98 -7.48 -2.28
C GLY A 159 -13.34 -8.64 -1.52
N LEU A 160 -12.21 -8.40 -0.85
CA LEU A 160 -11.47 -9.43 -0.13
C LEU A 160 -12.23 -9.97 1.09
N ILE A 161 -12.74 -9.09 1.96
CA ILE A 161 -13.50 -9.52 3.13
C ILE A 161 -14.80 -10.18 2.69
N GLY A 162 -15.53 -9.55 1.77
CA GLY A 162 -16.81 -10.07 1.29
C GLY A 162 -16.69 -11.45 0.66
N ARG A 163 -15.63 -11.69 -0.13
CA ARG A 163 -15.28 -13.01 -0.66
C ARG A 163 -15.00 -14.00 0.47
N MET A 164 -14.11 -13.67 1.40
CA MET A 164 -13.71 -14.58 2.48
C MET A 164 -14.90 -15.00 3.35
N GLN A 165 -15.79 -14.05 3.70
CA GLN A 165 -16.99 -14.39 4.46
C GLN A 165 -17.93 -15.29 3.66
N LYS A 166 -18.11 -15.01 2.36
CA LYS A 166 -18.93 -15.83 1.47
C LYS A 166 -18.38 -17.25 1.33
N ASP A 167 -17.09 -17.39 1.09
CA ASP A 167 -16.40 -18.67 0.93
C ASP A 167 -16.46 -19.50 2.24
N SER A 168 -16.53 -18.82 3.39
CA SER A 168 -16.68 -19.43 4.71
C SER A 168 -18.13 -19.69 5.13
N GLY A 169 -19.12 -19.41 4.26
CA GLY A 169 -20.54 -19.61 4.55
C GLY A 169 -21.11 -18.66 5.61
N ILE A 170 -20.45 -17.52 5.87
CA ILE A 170 -20.86 -16.54 6.88
C ILE A 170 -21.89 -15.58 6.30
N ASP A 171 -23.06 -15.54 6.94
CA ASP A 171 -24.07 -14.52 6.65
C ASP A 171 -23.63 -13.18 7.23
N GLN A 172 -23.22 -12.27 6.35
CA GLN A 172 -22.81 -10.91 6.72
C GLN A 172 -23.94 -10.09 7.34
N ASN A 173 -25.21 -10.43 7.09
CA ASN A 173 -26.34 -9.73 7.69
C ASN A 173 -26.47 -10.00 9.19
N ASN A 174 -25.96 -11.12 9.68
CA ASN A 174 -25.92 -11.42 11.11
C ASN A 174 -24.79 -10.65 11.80
N PRO A 175 -25.07 -9.60 12.61
CA PRO A 175 -24.01 -8.79 13.25
C PRO A 175 -23.24 -9.56 14.33
N LYS A 176 -23.74 -10.72 14.76
CA LYS A 176 -23.11 -11.59 15.76
C LYS A 176 -22.35 -12.77 15.13
N ALA A 177 -22.32 -12.87 13.80
CA ALA A 177 -21.61 -13.95 13.15
C ALA A 177 -20.09 -13.85 13.43
N PRO A 178 -19.40 -14.97 13.69
CA PRO A 178 -17.95 -14.96 13.88
C PRO A 178 -17.27 -14.71 12.52
N LEU A 179 -16.88 -13.46 12.27
CA LEU A 179 -16.21 -13.07 11.03
C LEU A 179 -14.87 -13.80 10.89
N VAL A 180 -14.55 -14.22 9.66
CA VAL A 180 -13.25 -14.80 9.32
C VAL A 180 -12.26 -13.70 8.98
N GLN A 181 -11.03 -13.85 9.46
CA GLN A 181 -9.94 -12.94 9.16
C GLN A 181 -9.52 -13.04 7.69
N CYS A 182 -9.29 -11.88 7.06
CA CYS A 182 -8.69 -11.83 5.73
C CYS A 182 -7.18 -12.01 5.85
N ASN A 183 -6.67 -13.14 5.33
CA ASN A 183 -5.23 -13.45 5.35
C ASN A 183 -4.46 -12.85 4.16
N ILE A 184 -5.15 -12.12 3.28
CA ILE A 184 -4.57 -11.54 2.07
C ILE A 184 -4.13 -10.11 2.39
N ARG A 185 -2.86 -9.82 2.10
CA ARG A 185 -2.26 -8.50 2.39
C ARG A 185 -2.71 -7.47 1.34
N ILE A 186 -2.98 -6.25 1.80
CA ILE A 186 -3.35 -5.12 0.94
C ILE A 186 -2.22 -4.10 0.92
N GLY A 187 -1.60 -3.89 -0.24
CA GLY A 187 -0.65 -2.82 -0.49
C GLY A 187 -1.36 -1.54 -0.94
N ILE A 188 -1.01 -0.39 -0.37
CA ILE A 188 -1.66 0.89 -0.69
C ILE A 188 -0.65 1.83 -1.36
N ILE A 189 -0.90 2.16 -2.64
CA ILE A 189 -0.14 3.18 -3.37
C ILE A 189 -1.00 4.46 -3.42
N PRO A 190 -0.59 5.55 -2.73
CA PRO A 190 -1.36 6.78 -2.65
C PRO A 190 -1.40 7.48 -4.02
N ALA A 191 -2.61 7.69 -4.54
CA ALA A 191 -2.87 8.48 -5.73
C ALA A 191 -4.16 9.32 -5.62
N GLY A 192 -4.73 9.42 -4.42
CA GLY A 192 -5.94 10.16 -4.13
C GLY A 192 -5.68 11.59 -3.68
N SER A 193 -6.75 12.23 -3.20
CA SER A 193 -6.70 13.63 -2.71
C SER A 193 -6.49 13.72 -1.20
N THR A 194 -6.82 12.65 -0.46
CA THR A 194 -6.79 12.63 1.02
C THR A 194 -5.81 11.57 1.51
N ASP A 195 -5.88 10.34 0.96
CA ASP A 195 -4.99 9.22 1.27
C ASP A 195 -4.82 8.98 2.78
N CYS A 196 -5.92 9.14 3.54
CA CYS A 196 -5.91 9.09 5.00
C CYS A 196 -5.47 7.71 5.50
N ILE A 197 -5.94 6.64 4.85
CA ILE A 197 -5.60 5.26 5.24
C ILE A 197 -4.12 5.00 4.96
N CYS A 198 -3.61 5.43 3.79
CA CYS A 198 -2.18 5.32 3.48
C CYS A 198 -1.33 6.12 4.47
N TYR A 199 -1.72 7.34 4.80
CA TYR A 199 -0.95 8.18 5.73
C TYR A 199 -0.96 7.59 7.15
N SER A 200 -2.08 7.05 7.60
CA SER A 200 -2.21 6.46 8.95
C SER A 200 -1.43 5.16 9.09
N THR A 201 -1.31 4.39 8.00
CA THR A 201 -0.62 3.10 7.99
C THR A 201 0.88 3.24 7.66
N VAL A 202 1.24 4.00 6.62
CA VAL A 202 2.63 4.15 6.14
C VAL A 202 3.34 5.33 6.82
N GLY A 203 2.59 6.27 7.41
CA GLY A 203 3.11 7.52 8.00
C GLY A 203 3.37 8.63 6.98
N ILE A 204 3.21 8.36 5.68
CA ILE A 204 3.41 9.34 4.61
C ILE A 204 2.65 8.95 3.32
N SER A 205 2.16 9.94 2.59
CA SER A 205 1.54 9.76 1.26
C SER A 205 2.59 9.90 0.15
N ASP A 206 3.55 8.96 0.06
CA ASP A 206 4.59 8.93 -0.97
C ASP A 206 4.59 7.58 -1.71
N PRO A 207 4.26 7.53 -3.01
CA PRO A 207 4.11 6.28 -3.77
C PRO A 207 5.35 5.39 -3.77
N VAL A 208 6.54 6.00 -3.80
CA VAL A 208 7.82 5.26 -3.79
C VAL A 208 8.04 4.62 -2.43
N THR A 209 7.77 5.35 -1.34
CA THR A 209 7.87 4.81 0.01
C THR A 209 6.91 3.63 0.18
N SER A 210 5.64 3.76 -0.21
CA SER A 210 4.68 2.65 -0.16
C SER A 210 5.12 1.44 -0.98
N ALA A 211 5.64 1.65 -2.20
CA ALA A 211 6.14 0.55 -3.03
C ALA A 211 7.32 -0.18 -2.36
N LEU A 212 8.23 0.55 -1.71
CA LEU A 212 9.37 -0.04 -1.01
C LEU A 212 8.94 -0.84 0.24
N HIS A 213 7.95 -0.37 1.00
CA HIS A 213 7.37 -1.16 2.10
C HIS A 213 6.77 -2.48 1.59
N ILE A 214 6.03 -2.44 0.48
CA ILE A 214 5.49 -3.65 -0.16
C ILE A 214 6.60 -4.60 -0.58
N ILE A 215 7.67 -4.10 -1.21
CA ILE A 215 8.80 -4.90 -1.69
C ILE A 215 9.50 -5.64 -0.55
N VAL A 216 9.79 -4.98 0.56
CA VAL A 216 10.47 -5.63 1.70
C VAL A 216 9.52 -6.55 2.50
N GLY A 217 8.24 -6.56 2.16
CA GLY A 217 7.23 -7.37 2.85
C GLY A 217 6.86 -6.82 4.23
N ASP A 218 7.01 -5.51 4.44
CA ASP A 218 6.58 -4.85 5.68
C ASP A 218 5.05 -4.93 5.78
N CYS A 219 4.56 -5.29 6.97
CA CYS A 219 3.15 -5.49 7.20
C CYS A 219 2.76 -5.11 8.62
N GLN A 220 1.57 -4.54 8.74
CA GLN A 220 0.89 -4.35 10.01
C GLN A 220 -0.56 -4.81 9.82
N PRO A 221 -1.17 -5.45 10.82
CA PRO A 221 -2.60 -5.74 10.75
C PRO A 221 -3.45 -4.44 10.70
N LEU A 222 -4.76 -4.57 10.54
CA LEU A 222 -5.64 -3.40 10.44
C LEU A 222 -7.04 -3.78 10.89
N ASP A 223 -7.55 -3.06 11.87
CA ASP A 223 -8.90 -3.29 12.37
C ASP A 223 -9.95 -2.79 11.37
N VAL A 224 -10.98 -3.61 11.17
CA VAL A 224 -12.09 -3.31 10.29
C VAL A 224 -13.39 -3.49 11.06
N SER A 225 -14.28 -2.50 10.95
CA SER A 225 -15.59 -2.54 11.58
C SER A 225 -16.69 -2.71 10.54
N SER A 226 -17.68 -3.55 10.82
CA SER A 226 -18.90 -3.69 10.01
C SER A 226 -20.01 -2.78 10.53
N VAL A 227 -20.75 -2.16 9.62
CA VAL A 227 -21.95 -1.37 9.92
C VAL A 227 -23.18 -2.13 9.49
N HIS A 228 -24.16 -2.22 10.39
CA HIS A 228 -25.45 -2.84 10.14
C HIS A 228 -26.59 -1.86 10.43
N HIS A 229 -27.69 -2.02 9.70
CA HIS A 229 -28.95 -1.36 9.99
C HIS A 229 -30.06 -2.41 10.02
N ASN A 230 -30.76 -2.55 11.15
CA ASN A 230 -31.81 -3.56 11.35
C ASN A 230 -31.37 -4.97 10.89
N ASN A 231 -30.20 -5.44 11.36
CA ASN A 231 -29.59 -6.71 10.95
C ASN A 231 -29.37 -6.86 9.44
N THR A 232 -29.25 -5.75 8.70
CA THR A 232 -28.82 -5.75 7.30
C THR A 232 -27.43 -5.17 7.24
N PHE A 233 -26.51 -5.90 6.63
CA PHE A 233 -25.15 -5.40 6.42
C PHE A 233 -25.15 -4.21 5.47
N LEU A 234 -24.48 -3.12 5.85
CA LEU A 234 -24.34 -1.94 5.01
C LEU A 234 -22.96 -1.84 4.39
N LYS A 235 -21.90 -1.83 5.21
CA LYS A 235 -20.52 -1.62 4.75
C LYS A 235 -19.49 -1.97 5.82
N TYR A 236 -18.26 -2.21 5.37
CA TYR A 236 -17.07 -2.19 6.22
C TYR A 236 -16.46 -0.77 6.24
N TYR A 237 -15.83 -0.40 7.35
CA TYR A 237 -15.05 0.84 7.48
C TYR A 237 -13.81 0.64 8.35
N VAL A 238 -12.80 1.50 8.10
CA VAL A 238 -11.49 1.44 8.77
C VAL A 238 -11.17 2.76 9.48
N SER A 239 -11.33 3.89 8.80
CA SER A 239 -10.85 5.18 9.31
C SER A 239 -11.90 5.92 10.13
N LEU A 240 -13.06 6.19 9.54
CA LEU A 240 -14.05 7.07 10.15
C LEU A 240 -15.47 6.71 9.70
N LEU A 241 -16.35 6.57 10.69
CA LEU A 241 -17.80 6.55 10.52
C LEU A 241 -18.36 7.82 11.14
N GLY A 242 -18.95 8.69 10.32
CA GLY A 242 -19.52 9.96 10.76
C GLY A 242 -21.04 9.98 10.66
N TYR A 243 -21.70 10.51 11.69
CA TYR A 243 -23.12 10.86 11.72
C TYR A 243 -23.28 12.36 12.02
N GLY A 244 -24.41 12.95 11.61
CA GLY A 244 -24.71 14.36 11.80
C GLY A 244 -23.82 15.28 10.96
N PHE A 245 -23.29 16.34 11.57
CA PHE A 245 -22.49 17.39 10.91
C PHE A 245 -21.43 16.84 9.95
N TYR A 246 -20.62 15.87 10.40
CA TYR A 246 -19.55 15.30 9.59
C TYR A 246 -20.11 14.47 8.42
N GLY A 247 -21.21 13.73 8.65
CA GLY A 247 -21.89 12.98 7.61
C GLY A 247 -22.45 13.88 6.50
N ASP A 248 -23.02 15.03 6.88
CA ASP A 248 -23.56 16.00 5.94
C ASP A 248 -22.47 16.71 5.14
N ILE A 249 -21.34 17.06 5.77
CA ILE A 249 -20.16 17.58 5.07
C ILE A 249 -19.68 16.57 4.02
N LEU A 250 -19.49 15.31 4.42
CA LEU A 250 -19.02 14.28 3.48
C LEU A 250 -20.01 14.12 2.32
N LYS A 251 -21.31 13.98 2.60
CA LYS A 251 -22.36 13.84 1.57
C LYS A 251 -22.40 15.02 0.59
N ASP A 252 -22.28 16.26 1.09
CA ASP A 252 -22.29 17.47 0.28
C ASP A 252 -20.97 17.67 -0.50
N SER A 253 -19.84 17.25 0.08
CA SER A 253 -18.51 17.36 -0.54
C SER A 253 -18.29 16.35 -1.67
N GLU A 254 -18.93 15.17 -1.61
CA GLU A 254 -18.86 14.15 -2.67
C GLU A 254 -19.50 14.65 -3.97
N LYS A 255 -20.55 15.46 -3.88
CA LYS A 255 -21.16 16.14 -5.04
C LYS A 255 -20.25 17.21 -5.66
N LYS A 256 -19.18 17.62 -4.96
CA LYS A 256 -18.27 18.71 -5.33
C LYS A 256 -16.84 18.24 -5.57
N ARG A 257 -16.64 16.99 -6.01
CA ARG A 257 -15.31 16.45 -6.34
C ARG A 257 -14.52 17.31 -7.35
N TRP A 258 -15.21 18.07 -8.20
CA TRP A 258 -14.59 19.00 -9.15
C TRP A 258 -13.80 20.13 -8.48
N MET A 259 -14.09 20.48 -7.23
CA MET A 259 -13.37 21.52 -6.47
C MET A 259 -12.05 21.02 -5.86
N GLY A 260 -11.72 19.73 -6.00
CA GLY A 260 -10.56 19.15 -5.33
C GLY A 260 -10.66 19.28 -3.80
N PRO A 261 -9.54 19.42 -3.06
CA PRO A 261 -9.54 19.48 -1.59
C PRO A 261 -10.38 20.62 -0.98
N MET A 262 -10.54 21.75 -1.66
CA MET A 262 -11.34 22.89 -1.17
C MET A 262 -12.82 22.55 -0.92
N ARG A 263 -13.31 21.43 -1.49
CA ARG A 263 -14.66 20.92 -1.25
C ARG A 263 -14.95 20.72 0.25
N TYR A 264 -13.95 20.34 1.03
CA TYR A 264 -14.14 20.05 2.46
C TYR A 264 -14.40 21.33 3.25
N ASP A 265 -13.62 22.38 3.00
CA ASP A 265 -13.79 23.68 3.69
C ASP A 265 -15.12 24.34 3.30
N TYR A 266 -15.47 24.30 2.01
CA TYR A 266 -16.73 24.85 1.53
C TYR A 266 -17.94 24.11 2.13
N SER A 267 -17.96 22.79 2.05
CA SER A 267 -19.04 21.98 2.63
C SER A 267 -19.09 22.15 4.16
N GLY A 268 -17.94 22.25 4.82
CA GLY A 268 -17.83 22.54 6.25
C GLY A 268 -18.49 23.86 6.62
N PHE A 269 -18.12 24.94 5.94
CA PHE A 269 -18.69 26.27 6.18
C PHE A 269 -20.20 26.32 5.93
N LYS A 270 -20.65 25.74 4.82
CA LYS A 270 -22.08 25.67 4.47
C LYS A 270 -22.90 24.90 5.51
N THR A 271 -22.44 23.72 5.92
CA THR A 271 -23.13 22.91 6.94
C THR A 271 -23.12 23.64 8.29
N PHE A 272 -22.02 24.31 8.62
CA PHE A 272 -21.92 25.11 9.85
C PHE A 272 -22.96 26.23 9.91
N LEU A 273 -23.11 26.99 8.82
CA LEU A 273 -24.13 28.04 8.73
C LEU A 273 -25.56 27.52 8.75
N SER A 274 -25.78 26.27 8.35
CA SER A 274 -27.12 25.67 8.35
C SER A 274 -27.62 25.33 9.75
N HIS A 275 -26.72 25.28 10.74
CA HIS A 275 -27.02 25.12 12.18
C HIS A 275 -27.99 23.97 12.51
N HIS A 276 -27.89 22.84 11.82
CA HIS A 276 -28.72 21.67 12.09
C HIS A 276 -28.34 21.04 13.43
N TYR A 277 -29.36 20.70 14.21
CA TYR A 277 -29.26 19.83 15.38
C TYR A 277 -29.66 18.40 14.97
N TYR A 278 -28.99 17.41 15.55
CA TYR A 278 -29.21 15.99 15.28
C TYR A 278 -29.55 15.28 16.58
N GLU A 279 -30.79 14.82 16.69
CA GLU A 279 -31.24 14.04 17.84
C GLU A 279 -30.86 12.57 17.65
N GLY A 280 -30.29 11.96 18.68
CA GLY A 280 -29.91 10.55 18.64
C GLY A 280 -29.50 10.04 20.01
N THR A 281 -29.70 8.74 20.22
CA THR A 281 -29.20 8.03 21.41
C THR A 281 -28.03 7.16 21.00
N ILE A 282 -26.90 7.28 21.70
CA ILE A 282 -25.72 6.44 21.50
C ILE A 282 -25.65 5.44 22.66
N SER A 283 -25.47 4.17 22.32
CA SER A 283 -25.16 3.11 23.28
C SER A 283 -23.87 2.42 22.83
N PHE A 284 -22.98 2.14 23.77
CA PHE A 284 -21.70 1.50 23.48
C PHE A 284 -21.35 0.52 24.60
N GLN A 285 -20.58 -0.51 24.24
CA GLN A 285 -20.03 -1.47 25.19
C GLN A 285 -18.55 -1.15 25.43
N PRO A 286 -18.16 -0.70 26.64
CA PRO A 286 -16.77 -0.43 26.96
C PRO A 286 -15.90 -1.69 26.88
N ALA A 287 -14.65 -1.54 26.43
CA ALA A 287 -13.66 -2.60 26.49
C ALA A 287 -13.33 -2.94 27.95
N LYS A 288 -13.31 -4.25 28.28
CA LYS A 288 -13.10 -4.72 29.67
C LYS A 288 -11.63 -4.81 30.07
N HIS A 289 -10.72 -5.02 29.11
CA HIS A 289 -9.32 -5.42 29.38
C HIS A 289 -8.25 -4.56 28.70
N ALA A 290 -8.65 -3.60 27.85
CA ALA A 290 -7.75 -2.68 27.18
C ALA A 290 -8.20 -1.24 27.46
N LEU A 291 -7.83 -0.73 28.64
CA LEU A 291 -7.95 0.70 28.95
C LEU A 291 -6.81 1.45 28.27
N GLY A 292 -6.81 1.45 26.93
CA GLY A 292 -5.92 2.30 26.15
C GLY A 292 -6.35 3.76 26.30
N SER A 293 -5.44 4.61 26.72
CA SER A 293 -5.61 6.06 26.71
C SER A 293 -5.05 6.62 25.41
N PRO A 294 -5.70 7.62 24.78
CA PRO A 294 -5.10 8.38 23.68
C PRO A 294 -3.77 9.07 24.05
N ARG A 295 -3.41 9.09 25.34
CA ARG A 295 -2.15 9.63 25.88
C ARG A 295 -1.10 8.56 26.14
N ASP A 296 -1.40 7.29 25.88
CA ASP A 296 -0.43 6.22 26.06
C ASP A 296 0.73 6.43 25.10
N LYS A 297 1.95 6.24 25.62
CA LYS A 297 3.19 6.35 24.84
C LYS A 297 3.53 5.06 24.10
N ASP A 298 2.82 3.98 24.40
CA ASP A 298 2.96 2.73 23.73
C ASP A 298 2.41 2.88 22.31
N ARG A 299 3.27 2.63 21.31
CA ARG A 299 2.81 2.50 19.94
C ARG A 299 1.82 1.35 19.90
N CYS A 300 0.60 1.62 19.45
CA CYS A 300 -0.38 0.58 19.12
C CYS A 300 0.29 -0.36 18.11
N ARG A 301 0.58 -1.60 18.54
CA ARG A 301 1.15 -2.68 17.70
C ARG A 301 0.08 -3.69 17.24
N THR A 302 -1.11 -3.58 17.83
CA THR A 302 -2.40 -3.97 17.25
C THR A 302 -2.89 -2.84 16.36
N GLY A 303 -3.56 -3.13 15.26
CA GLY A 303 -3.26 -2.42 14.02
C GLY A 303 -2.21 -3.25 13.34
#